data_AF-A0A125W939-F1
#
_entry.id   AF-A0A125W939-F1
#
_cell.length_a   1.000
_cell.length_b   1.000
_cell.length_c   1.000
_cell.angle_alpha   90.00
_cell.angle_beta   90.00
_cell.angle_gamma   90.00
#
_symmetry.space_group_name_H-M   'P 1'
#
loop_
_entity.id
_entity.type
_entity.pdbx_description
1 polymer ?
#
loop_
_entity_poly.entity_id
_entity_poly.type
_entity_poly.pdbx_seq_one_letter_code
_entity_poly.pdbx_strand_id
1 'polypeptide(L)'
;MRTEEEMFQLIMDVAKQEEHIRAVGMVGSRTNVKAPKDSFQDFDIVYIVEPCAEFFETATWIAKFGQPLIMQRPKEMTLFPTEPKTRETFLMLFEDGQRIDLTLCPLAEKDNWHEGDSLAIILLDKDENLPPLPVASDKNYTVTVPNQQQFNDCCNEFWWLVRM
;
A
#
# COMPACT_ATOMS: atom_id res chain seq x y z
N MET A 1 -7.36 -17.72 12.04
CA MET A 1 -6.45 -16.89 11.24
C MET A 1 -7.18 -16.55 9.96
N ARG A 2 -7.37 -15.27 9.62
CA ARG A 2 -8.10 -14.91 8.40
C ARG A 2 -7.32 -15.38 7.18
N THR A 3 -8.04 -15.86 6.19
CA THR A 3 -7.55 -16.25 4.87
C THR A 3 -7.41 -15.04 3.96
N GLU A 4 -6.72 -15.20 2.82
CA GLU A 4 -6.62 -14.15 1.80
C GLU A 4 -7.99 -13.69 1.30
N GLU A 5 -8.92 -14.63 1.09
CA GLU A 5 -10.28 -14.35 0.64
C GLU A 5 -11.06 -13.54 1.68
N GLU A 6 -10.96 -13.90 2.97
CA GLU A 6 -11.58 -13.15 4.06
C GLU A 6 -11.01 -11.74 4.19
N MET A 7 -9.71 -11.57 3.96
CA MET A 7 -9.06 -10.24 3.97
C MET A 7 -9.53 -9.37 2.80
N PHE A 8 -9.58 -9.92 1.57
CA PHE A 8 -10.12 -9.18 0.43
C PHE A 8 -11.59 -8.80 0.64
N GLN A 9 -12.39 -9.73 1.15
CA GLN A 9 -13.79 -9.46 1.45
C GLN A 9 -13.93 -8.33 2.48
N LEU A 10 -13.14 -8.38 3.56
CA LEU A 10 -13.12 -7.35 4.59
C LEU A 10 -12.72 -5.97 4.05
N ILE A 11 -11.65 -5.89 3.25
CA ILE A 11 -11.20 -4.66 2.58
C ILE A 11 -12.34 -4.09 1.72
N MET A 12 -12.95 -4.94 0.90
CA MET A 12 -14.04 -4.53 0.01
C MET A 12 -15.29 -4.11 0.78
N ASP A 13 -15.61 -4.75 1.89
CA ASP A 13 -16.78 -4.42 2.71
C ASP A 13 -16.61 -3.09 3.44
N VAL A 14 -15.42 -2.83 4.00
CA VAL A 14 -15.10 -1.51 4.57
C VAL A 14 -15.28 -0.42 3.51
N ALA A 15 -14.71 -0.63 2.32
CA ALA A 15 -14.81 0.33 1.23
C ALA A 15 -16.26 0.54 0.76
N LYS A 16 -17.07 -0.52 0.67
CA LYS A 16 -18.48 -0.40 0.27
C LYS A 16 -19.32 0.33 1.32
N GLN A 17 -19.09 0.08 2.60
CA GLN A 17 -19.84 0.67 3.70
C GLN A 17 -19.51 2.14 3.94
N GLU A 18 -18.24 2.54 3.77
CA GLU A 18 -17.87 3.95 3.93
C GLU A 18 -18.13 4.75 2.66
N GLU A 19 -19.00 5.74 2.80
CA GLU A 19 -19.43 6.62 1.71
C GLU A 19 -18.27 7.43 1.13
N HIS A 20 -17.34 7.87 1.98
CA HIS A 20 -16.18 8.66 1.59
C HIS A 20 -15.14 7.86 0.79
N ILE A 21 -15.13 6.51 0.90
CA ILE A 21 -14.27 5.68 0.07
C ILE A 21 -14.95 5.49 -1.29
N ARG A 22 -14.38 6.09 -2.33
CA ARG A 22 -14.93 6.07 -3.70
C ARG A 22 -14.40 4.91 -4.53
N ALA A 23 -13.14 4.54 -4.32
CA ALA A 23 -12.52 3.44 -5.02
C ALA A 23 -11.44 2.77 -4.18
N VAL A 24 -11.09 1.54 -4.57
CA VAL A 24 -10.05 0.71 -3.96
C VAL A 24 -9.09 0.27 -5.05
N GLY A 25 -7.84 0.67 -4.89
CA GLY A 25 -6.70 0.16 -5.63
C GLY A 25 -5.87 -0.81 -4.79
N MET A 26 -5.11 -1.66 -5.45
CA MET A 26 -4.07 -2.48 -4.82
C MET A 26 -2.80 -2.43 -5.67
N VAL A 27 -1.66 -2.39 -5.00
CA VAL A 27 -0.33 -2.44 -5.62
C VAL A 27 0.47 -3.60 -5.02
N GLY A 28 1.79 -3.61 -5.22
CA GLY A 28 2.68 -4.49 -4.48
C GLY A 28 2.62 -5.96 -4.88
N SER A 29 3.22 -6.81 -4.04
CA SER A 29 3.60 -8.16 -4.45
C SER A 29 2.42 -9.10 -4.76
N ARG A 30 1.24 -8.85 -4.17
CA ARG A 30 0.05 -9.69 -4.37
C ARG A 30 -0.55 -9.58 -5.77
N THR A 31 -0.30 -8.50 -6.48
CA THR A 31 -0.74 -8.33 -7.87
C THR A 31 0.29 -8.86 -8.88
N ASN A 32 1.50 -9.20 -8.41
CA ASN A 32 2.56 -9.74 -9.24
C ASN A 32 2.36 -11.24 -9.48
N VAL A 33 1.93 -11.61 -10.69
CA VAL A 33 1.73 -13.00 -11.10
C VAL A 33 2.99 -13.87 -11.07
N LYS A 34 4.18 -13.24 -11.06
CA LYS A 34 5.47 -13.95 -10.99
C LYS A 34 6.02 -14.06 -9.57
N ALA A 35 5.48 -13.28 -8.63
CA ALA A 35 5.92 -13.38 -7.24
C ALA A 35 5.40 -14.69 -6.63
N PRO A 36 6.22 -15.38 -5.81
CA PRO A 36 5.72 -16.48 -4.98
C PRO A 36 4.57 -15.99 -4.11
N LYS A 37 3.49 -16.77 -4.05
CA LYS A 37 2.40 -16.50 -3.11
C LYS A 37 2.73 -17.11 -1.76
N ASP A 38 2.77 -16.29 -0.73
CA ASP A 38 3.04 -16.75 0.63
C ASP A 38 2.30 -15.91 1.70
N SER A 39 2.41 -16.36 2.95
CA SER A 39 1.75 -15.73 4.10
C SER A 39 2.41 -14.44 4.59
N PHE A 40 3.56 -14.07 4.04
CA PHE A 40 4.31 -12.86 4.40
C PHE A 40 4.04 -11.70 3.44
N GLN A 41 3.28 -11.93 2.37
CA GLN A 41 2.86 -10.85 1.50
C GLN A 41 1.88 -9.91 2.22
N ASP A 42 2.19 -8.63 2.22
CA ASP A 42 1.32 -7.59 2.75
C ASP A 42 0.15 -7.32 1.78
N PHE A 43 -0.94 -6.73 2.29
CA PHE A 43 -2.00 -6.15 1.46
C PHE A 43 -1.70 -4.65 1.27
N ASP A 44 -1.08 -4.30 0.14
CA ASP A 44 -0.79 -2.91 -0.22
C ASP A 44 -2.03 -2.23 -0.85
N ILE A 45 -2.88 -1.66 0.00
CA ILE A 45 -4.19 -1.13 -0.40
C ILE A 45 -4.16 0.40 -0.49
N VAL A 46 -4.79 0.94 -1.52
CA VAL A 46 -5.03 2.38 -1.68
C VAL A 46 -6.53 2.64 -1.69
N TYR A 47 -7.03 3.35 -0.68
CA TYR A 47 -8.39 3.88 -0.69
C TYR A 47 -8.38 5.29 -1.27
N ILE A 48 -9.12 5.47 -2.35
CA ILE A 48 -9.35 6.78 -2.96
C ILE A 48 -10.55 7.39 -2.25
N VAL A 49 -10.31 8.51 -1.55
CA VAL A 49 -11.26 9.07 -0.59
C VAL A 49 -11.63 10.51 -0.90
N GLU A 50 -12.91 10.84 -0.73
CA GLU A 50 -13.36 12.22 -0.73
C GLU A 50 -12.77 13.01 0.46
N PRO A 51 -12.55 14.33 0.32
CA PRO A 51 -12.06 15.15 1.43
C PRO A 51 -13.02 15.11 2.62
N CYS A 52 -12.61 14.48 3.71
CA CYS A 52 -13.35 14.47 4.97
C CYS A 52 -12.37 14.48 6.15
N ALA A 53 -12.15 15.66 6.77
CA ALA A 53 -11.15 15.82 7.84
C ALA A 53 -11.38 14.83 9.00
N GLU A 54 -12.63 14.60 9.40
CA GLU A 54 -12.99 13.68 10.47
C GLU A 54 -12.63 12.21 10.17
N PHE A 55 -12.70 11.81 8.90
CA PHE A 55 -12.33 10.47 8.44
C PHE A 55 -10.82 10.20 8.58
N PHE A 56 -9.99 11.21 8.34
CA PHE A 56 -8.54 11.13 8.49
C PHE A 56 -8.09 11.25 9.95
N GLU A 57 -8.71 12.15 10.72
CA GLU A 57 -8.27 12.47 12.08
C GLU A 57 -8.62 11.38 13.09
N THR A 58 -9.84 10.85 13.05
CA THR A 58 -10.31 9.95 14.11
C THR A 58 -9.86 8.51 13.90
N ALA A 59 -9.59 8.09 12.65
CA ALA A 59 -9.18 6.74 12.24
C ALA A 59 -10.03 5.61 12.86
N THR A 60 -11.22 5.90 13.38
CA THR A 60 -12.07 4.95 14.12
C THR A 60 -12.59 3.84 13.23
N TRP A 61 -12.80 4.14 11.95
CA TRP A 61 -13.18 3.19 10.92
C TRP A 61 -12.13 2.09 10.69
N ILE A 62 -10.86 2.31 11.06
CA ILE A 62 -9.80 1.29 10.99
C ILE A 62 -10.10 0.11 11.93
N ALA A 63 -10.82 0.36 13.03
CA ALA A 63 -11.24 -0.71 13.93
C ALA A 63 -12.13 -1.76 13.24
N LYS A 64 -12.72 -1.44 12.07
CA LYS A 64 -13.46 -2.41 11.25
C LYS A 64 -12.57 -3.54 10.72
N PHE A 65 -11.26 -3.32 10.57
CA PHE A 65 -10.30 -4.38 10.22
C PHE A 65 -9.94 -5.30 11.40
N GLY A 66 -10.42 -4.99 12.61
CA GLY A 66 -10.00 -5.62 13.86
C GLY A 66 -8.96 -4.78 14.59
N GLN A 67 -8.54 -5.27 15.76
CA GLN A 67 -7.51 -4.62 16.57
C GLN A 67 -6.12 -5.03 16.06
N PRO A 68 -5.27 -4.08 15.61
CA PRO A 68 -3.90 -4.40 15.20
C PRO A 68 -3.05 -4.73 16.44
N LEU A 69 -2.13 -5.68 16.30
CA LEU A 69 -1.08 -5.97 17.27
C LEU A 69 -0.10 -4.79 17.35
N ILE A 70 0.24 -4.21 16.19
CA ILE A 70 1.03 -3.00 16.06
C ILE A 70 0.55 -2.19 14.87
N MET A 71 0.53 -0.87 15.03
CA MET A 71 0.18 0.07 13.98
C MET A 71 1.20 1.21 13.93
N GLN A 72 1.59 1.62 12.72
CA GLN A 72 2.37 2.83 12.48
C GLN A 72 1.59 3.81 11.61
N ARG A 73 1.69 5.10 11.95
CA ARG A 73 1.23 6.22 11.13
C ARG A 73 2.45 7.08 10.79
N PRO A 74 3.15 6.83 9.67
CA PRO A 74 4.42 7.51 9.36
C PRO A 74 4.34 9.03 9.45
N LYS A 75 3.21 9.63 9.04
CA LYS A 75 2.96 11.08 9.11
C LYS A 75 2.96 11.66 10.53
N GLU A 76 2.71 10.83 11.55
CA GLU A 76 2.71 11.22 12.97
C GLU A 76 4.04 10.93 13.67
N MET A 77 4.99 10.29 12.98
CA MET A 77 6.26 9.91 13.60
C MET A 77 7.20 11.10 13.73
N THR A 78 7.67 11.36 14.96
CA THR A 78 8.66 12.40 15.24
C THR A 78 10.10 11.92 15.02
N LEU A 79 10.35 10.62 15.15
CA LEU A 79 11.67 10.02 14.92
C LEU A 79 12.09 10.04 13.45
N PHE A 80 11.11 9.90 12.54
CA PHE A 80 11.29 9.95 11.10
C PHE A 80 10.31 10.98 10.51
N PRO A 81 10.62 12.28 10.61
CA PRO A 81 9.72 13.31 10.11
C PRO A 81 9.55 13.17 8.60
N THR A 82 8.31 13.11 8.16
CA THR A 82 7.97 13.05 6.73
C THR A 82 7.69 14.44 6.19
N GLU A 83 8.01 14.69 4.92
CA GLU A 83 7.53 15.89 4.24
C GLU A 83 5.99 15.96 4.28
N PRO A 84 5.39 17.16 4.18
CA PRO A 84 3.94 17.31 4.15
C PRO A 84 3.36 16.59 2.93
N LYS A 85 2.84 15.38 3.16
CA LYS A 85 2.08 14.62 2.18
C LYS A 85 0.59 14.81 2.43
N THR A 86 -0.14 14.94 1.32
CA THR A 86 -1.60 14.96 1.25
C THR A 86 -2.21 13.59 1.58
N ARG A 87 -1.47 12.51 1.28
CA ARG A 87 -1.84 11.12 1.57
C ARG A 87 -1.55 10.75 3.02
N GLU A 88 -2.31 9.80 3.54
CA GLU A 88 -2.06 9.21 4.86
C GLU A 88 -1.83 7.72 4.74
N THR A 89 -0.84 7.19 5.47
CA THR A 89 -0.50 5.77 5.46
C THR A 89 -0.67 5.18 6.84
N PHE A 90 -1.24 3.97 6.89
CA PHE A 90 -1.40 3.15 8.06
C PHE A 90 -0.73 1.80 7.78
N LEU A 91 0.30 1.47 8.54
CA LEU A 91 0.96 0.17 8.48
C LEU A 91 0.44 -0.65 9.65
N MET A 92 -0.26 -1.75 9.38
CA MET A 92 -0.99 -2.51 10.39
C MET A 92 -0.63 -3.98 10.34
N LEU A 93 -0.17 -4.54 11.46
CA LEU A 93 0.03 -5.97 11.64
C LEU A 93 -0.98 -6.47 12.68
N PHE A 94 -1.73 -7.52 12.35
CA PHE A 94 -2.77 -8.09 13.21
C PHE A 94 -2.29 -9.34 13.95
N GLU A 95 -3.00 -9.74 15.01
CA GLU A 95 -2.65 -10.92 15.83
C GLU A 95 -2.61 -12.22 15.02
N ASP A 96 -3.38 -12.28 13.92
CA ASP A 96 -3.43 -13.42 13.04
C ASP A 96 -2.35 -13.39 11.94
N GLY A 97 -1.35 -12.51 12.08
CA GLY A 97 -0.19 -12.41 11.19
C GLY A 97 -0.45 -11.69 9.87
N GLN A 98 -1.70 -11.31 9.59
CA GLN A 98 -2.03 -10.53 8.41
C GLN A 98 -1.47 -9.12 8.54
N ARG A 99 -0.94 -8.58 7.44
CA ARG A 99 -0.44 -7.20 7.38
C ARG A 99 -1.11 -6.43 6.25
N ILE A 100 -1.57 -5.23 6.56
CA ILE A 100 -2.13 -4.29 5.60
C ILE A 100 -1.30 -3.01 5.65
N ASP A 101 -0.77 -2.61 4.49
CA ASP A 101 -0.18 -1.31 4.27
C ASP A 101 -1.22 -0.47 3.52
N LEU A 102 -1.96 0.35 4.27
CA LEU A 102 -3.13 1.08 3.78
C LEU A 102 -2.80 2.54 3.55
N THR A 103 -3.03 3.03 2.34
CA THR A 103 -2.87 4.45 1.99
C THR A 103 -4.21 5.07 1.66
N LEU A 104 -4.50 6.21 2.26
CA LEU A 104 -5.60 7.10 1.90
C LEU A 104 -5.11 8.11 0.87
N CYS A 105 -5.59 7.98 -0.36
CA CYS A 105 -5.33 8.88 -1.46
C CYS A 105 -6.51 9.85 -1.63
N PRO A 106 -6.29 11.17 -1.50
CA PRO A 106 -7.36 12.13 -1.76
C PRO A 106 -7.90 11.99 -3.20
N LEU A 107 -9.21 12.15 -3.37
CA LEU A 107 -9.87 12.06 -4.69
C LEU A 107 -9.27 13.03 -5.71
N ALA A 108 -8.75 14.18 -5.26
CA ALA A 108 -8.03 15.14 -6.09
C ALA A 108 -6.77 14.58 -6.76
N GLU A 109 -6.21 13.48 -6.23
CA GLU A 109 -5.03 12.79 -6.75
C GLU A 109 -5.36 11.44 -7.42
N LYS A 110 -6.64 11.14 -7.63
CA LYS A 110 -7.09 9.85 -8.16
C LYS A 110 -6.39 9.46 -9.47
N ASP A 111 -6.03 10.41 -10.32
CA ASP A 111 -5.42 10.11 -11.62
C ASP A 111 -4.01 9.51 -11.48
N ASN A 112 -3.35 9.70 -10.33
CA ASN A 112 -2.05 9.11 -10.00
C ASN A 112 -2.09 8.38 -8.65
N TRP A 113 -3.21 7.73 -8.32
CA TRP A 113 -3.40 7.06 -7.02
C TRP A 113 -2.31 6.00 -6.75
N HIS A 114 -1.75 5.38 -7.79
CA HIS A 114 -0.75 4.31 -7.71
C HIS A 114 0.70 4.80 -7.79
N GLU A 115 0.94 6.12 -7.89
CA GLU A 115 2.29 6.72 -7.95
C GLU A 115 3.21 6.13 -9.04
N GLY A 116 2.61 5.65 -10.14
CA GLY A 116 3.33 5.04 -11.25
C GLY A 116 3.77 3.58 -11.02
N ASP A 117 3.33 2.93 -9.94
CA ASP A 117 3.58 1.51 -9.71
C ASP A 117 2.96 0.65 -10.83
N SER A 118 3.79 -0.17 -11.47
CA SER A 118 3.39 -1.07 -12.54
C SER A 118 2.61 -2.28 -12.07
N LEU A 119 2.55 -2.52 -10.77
CA LEU A 119 1.78 -3.58 -10.11
C LEU A 119 0.37 -3.12 -9.70
N ALA A 120 -0.06 -1.93 -10.10
CA ALA A 120 -1.38 -1.42 -9.77
C ALA A 120 -2.54 -2.19 -10.43
N ILE A 121 -3.56 -2.51 -9.63
CA ILE A 121 -4.87 -2.99 -10.10
C ILE A 121 -6.00 -2.25 -9.37
N ILE A 122 -7.17 -2.16 -10.01
CA ILE A 122 -8.39 -1.62 -9.40
C ILE A 122 -9.22 -2.80 -8.88
N LEU A 123 -9.58 -2.76 -7.59
CA LEU A 123 -10.45 -3.75 -6.94
C LEU A 123 -11.92 -3.28 -6.92
N LEU A 124 -12.14 -1.99 -6.72
CA LEU A 124 -13.45 -1.34 -6.69
C LEU A 124 -13.34 0.06 -7.27
N ASP A 125 -14.32 0.47 -8.07
CA ASP A 125 -14.53 1.86 -8.46
C ASP A 125 -16.04 2.14 -8.45
N LYS A 126 -16.53 2.88 -7.46
CA LYS A 126 -17.96 3.17 -7.32
C LYS A 126 -18.44 4.21 -8.33
N ASP A 127 -17.52 5.00 -8.88
CA ASP A 127 -17.82 6.14 -9.75
C ASP A 127 -17.47 5.86 -11.21
N GLU A 128 -16.84 4.73 -11.51
CA GLU A 128 -16.36 4.34 -12.84
C GLU A 128 -15.52 5.45 -13.50
N ASN A 129 -14.68 6.12 -12.70
CA ASN A 129 -13.99 7.36 -13.06
C ASN A 129 -12.48 7.29 -12.77
N LEU A 130 -11.93 6.14 -12.38
CA LEU A 130 -10.49 5.95 -12.33
C LEU A 130 -9.90 5.79 -13.74
N PRO A 131 -8.67 6.27 -13.97
CA PRO A 131 -8.00 6.06 -15.25
C PRO A 131 -7.78 4.56 -15.49
N PRO A 132 -7.89 4.10 -16.75
CA PRO A 132 -7.58 2.72 -17.08
C PRO A 132 -6.11 2.42 -16.78
N LEU A 133 -5.86 1.24 -16.24
CA LEU A 133 -4.50 0.78 -15.95
C LEU A 133 -4.01 -0.24 -16.98
N PRO A 134 -2.71 -0.27 -17.27
CA PRO A 134 -2.12 -1.40 -17.97
C PRO A 134 -2.24 -2.67 -17.13
N VAL A 135 -2.05 -3.83 -17.76
CA VAL A 135 -1.96 -5.11 -17.03
C VAL A 135 -0.80 -5.04 -16.04
N ALA A 136 -1.06 -5.43 -14.79
CA ALA A 136 -0.05 -5.44 -13.74
C ALA A 136 1.18 -6.26 -14.14
N SER A 137 2.36 -5.69 -13.94
CA SER A 137 3.64 -6.31 -14.27
C SER A 137 4.74 -5.84 -13.34
N ASP A 138 5.77 -6.66 -13.17
CA ASP A 138 6.95 -6.40 -12.37
C ASP A 138 8.02 -5.56 -13.10
N LYS A 139 7.64 -4.84 -14.17
CA LYS A 139 8.58 -4.08 -15.01
C LYS A 139 9.36 -3.01 -14.23
N ASN A 140 8.72 -2.36 -13.25
CA ASN A 140 9.39 -1.36 -12.40
C ASN A 140 10.43 -1.99 -11.45
N TYR A 141 10.30 -3.30 -11.19
CA TYR A 141 11.13 -4.05 -10.24
C TYR A 141 12.11 -5.00 -10.94
N THR A 142 12.11 -5.02 -12.27
CA THR A 142 13.01 -5.89 -13.04
C THR A 142 14.43 -5.34 -12.96
N VAL A 143 15.29 -6.03 -12.22
CA VAL A 143 16.72 -5.72 -12.14
C VAL A 143 17.45 -6.44 -13.26
N THR A 144 18.31 -5.74 -13.98
CA THR A 144 19.22 -6.35 -14.97
C THR A 144 20.47 -6.88 -14.28
N VAL A 145 21.05 -7.97 -14.81
CA VAL A 145 22.35 -8.48 -14.33
C VAL A 145 23.39 -7.36 -14.39
N PRO A 146 24.03 -6.99 -13.27
CA PRO A 146 25.01 -5.90 -13.26
C PRO A 146 26.28 -6.34 -13.98
N ASN A 147 26.98 -5.38 -14.59
CA ASN A 147 28.36 -5.62 -14.99
C ASN A 147 29.30 -5.64 -13.77
N GLN A 148 30.55 -6.04 -13.98
CA GLN A 148 31.52 -6.17 -12.89
C GLN A 148 31.74 -4.88 -12.09
N GLN A 149 31.73 -3.72 -12.77
CA GLN A 149 31.93 -2.43 -12.11
C GLN A 149 30.73 -2.08 -11.24
N GLN A 150 29.51 -2.22 -11.75
CA GLN A 150 28.28 -1.99 -10.99
C GLN A 150 28.18 -2.90 -9.75
N PHE A 151 28.61 -4.16 -9.87
CA PHE A 151 28.70 -5.07 -8.74
C PHE A 151 29.70 -4.56 -7.68
N ASN A 152 30.91 -4.18 -8.10
CA ASN A 152 31.93 -3.66 -7.20
C ASN A 152 31.47 -2.37 -6.49
N ASP A 153 30.84 -1.46 -7.22
CA ASP A 153 30.32 -0.20 -6.68
C ASP A 153 29.24 -0.46 -5.63
N CYS A 154 28.31 -1.38 -5.90
CA CYS A 154 27.27 -1.80 -4.96
C CYS A 154 27.86 -2.42 -3.68
N CYS A 155 28.85 -3.31 -3.82
CA CYS A 155 29.55 -3.88 -2.66
C CYS A 155 30.27 -2.81 -1.85
N ASN A 156 30.97 -1.88 -2.52
CA ASN A 156 31.68 -0.80 -1.86
C ASN A 156 30.72 0.10 -1.05
N GLU A 157 29.59 0.50 -1.65
CA GLU A 157 28.58 1.31 -0.98
C GLU A 157 27.96 0.57 0.22
N PHE A 158 27.62 -0.71 0.05
CA PHE A 158 27.11 -1.53 1.14
C PHE A 158 28.08 -1.53 2.33
N TRP A 159 29.35 -1.88 2.10
CA TRP A 159 30.37 -1.93 3.16
C TRP A 159 30.67 -0.57 3.78
N TRP A 160 30.55 0.51 3.00
CA TRP A 160 30.70 1.88 3.52
C TRP A 160 29.56 2.27 4.46
N LEU A 161 28.32 1.89 4.15
CA LEU A 161 27.13 2.20 4.96
C LEU A 161 27.05 1.37 6.25
N VAL A 162 27.38 0.07 6.19
CA VAL A 162 27.28 -0.84 7.34
C VAL A 162 28.46 -0.75 8.33
N ARG A 163 29.06 0.45 8.52
CA ARG A 163 30.21 0.66 9.42
C ARG A 163 30.08 -0.15 10.72
N MET A 164 30.99 -1.12 10.90
CA MET A 164 31.45 -1.55 12.22
C MET A 164 32.32 -0.48 12.84
#